data_AF-A0A9D4N5T8-F1
#
_entry.id   AF-A0A9D4N5T8-F1
#
_cell.length_a   1.000
_cell.length_b   1.000
_cell.length_c   1.000
_cell.angle_alpha   90.00
_cell.angle_beta   90.00
_cell.angle_gamma   90.00
#
_symmetry.space_group_name_H-M   'P 1'
#
loop_
_entity.id
_entity.type
_entity.pdbx_description
1 polymer ?
#
loop_
_entity_poly.entity_id
_entity_poly.type
_entity_poly.pdbx_seq_one_letter_code
_entity_poly.pdbx_strand_id
1 'polypeptide(L)' 'MSPEALRAHCIELSRTLTVTEEQAINVERLTRDQSKCKEWFRFRLGRITASIMKYVCATSSENPALSTDLAVCST' A
#
# COMPACT_ATOMS: atom_id res chain seq x y z
N MET A 1 -11.49 11.05 18.68
CA MET A 1 -11.90 9.69 18.27
C MET A 1 -10.98 8.70 18.97
N SER A 2 -11.50 7.66 19.64
CA SER A 2 -10.64 6.65 20.30
C SER A 2 -9.99 5.72 19.26
N PRO A 3 -8.91 5.00 19.60
CA PRO A 3 -8.29 4.02 18.70
C PRO A 3 -9.28 2.96 18.19
N GLU A 4 -10.22 2.55 19.02
CA GLU A 4 -11.27 1.57 18.70
C GLU A 4 -12.25 2.14 17.67
N ALA A 5 -12.68 3.40 17.87
CA ALA A 5 -13.56 4.09 16.95
C ALA A 5 -12.88 4.33 15.59
N LEU A 6 -11.58 4.65 15.57
CA LEU A 6 -10.79 4.77 14.35
C LEU A 6 -10.74 3.45 13.58
N ARG A 7 -10.40 2.35 14.26
CA ARG A 7 -10.34 1.02 13.64
C ARG A 7 -11.68 0.61 13.03
N ALA A 8 -12.77 0.80 13.76
CA ALA A 8 -14.11 0.50 13.25
C ALA A 8 -14.45 1.33 12.00
N HIS A 9 -14.10 2.62 11.99
CA HIS A 9 -14.30 3.49 10.83
C HIS A 9 -13.47 3.03 9.60
N CYS A 10 -12.20 2.67 9.80
CA CYS A 10 -11.36 2.15 8.70
C CYS A 10 -11.88 0.83 8.13
N ILE A 11 -12.38 -0.08 8.98
CA ILE A 11 -12.99 -1.34 8.52
C ILE A 11 -14.20 -1.04 7.62
N GLU A 12 -15.05 -0.09 8.01
CA GLU A 12 -16.22 0.27 7.20
C GLU A 12 -15.82 0.88 5.85
N LEU A 13 -14.84 1.80 5.85
CA LEU A 13 -14.30 2.37 4.61
C LEU A 13 -13.70 1.29 3.69
N SER A 14 -13.02 0.29 4.25
CA SER A 14 -12.39 -0.78 3.44
C SER A 14 -13.38 -1.59 2.63
N ARG A 15 -14.66 -1.64 3.05
CA ARG A 15 -15.72 -2.37 2.34
C ARG A 15 -16.22 -1.63 1.09
N THR A 16 -16.04 -0.31 1.05
CA THR A 16 -16.53 0.53 -0.05
C THR A 16 -15.40 1.00 -0.98
N LEU A 17 -14.14 0.89 -0.52
CA LEU A 17 -12.98 1.16 -1.34
C LEU A 17 -12.88 0.16 -2.50
N THR A 18 -13.10 0.67 -3.70
CA THR A 18 -12.95 -0.09 -4.95
C THR A 18 -12.09 0.72 -5.91
N VAL A 19 -11.38 0.01 -6.79
CA VAL A 19 -10.62 0.62 -7.89
C VAL A 19 -11.28 0.18 -9.17
N THR A 20 -11.70 1.14 -9.99
CA THR A 20 -12.29 0.83 -11.30
C THR A 20 -11.20 0.42 -12.29
N GLU A 21 -11.59 -0.31 -13.33
CA GLU A 21 -10.67 -0.70 -14.39
C GLU A 21 -10.03 0.52 -15.06
N GLU A 22 -10.81 1.57 -15.31
CA GLU A 22 -10.29 2.83 -15.86
C GLU A 22 -9.24 3.48 -14.96
N GLN A 23 -9.46 3.48 -13.63
CA GLN A 23 -8.48 4.00 -12.68
C GLN A 23 -7.19 3.17 -12.73
N ALA A 24 -7.29 1.83 -12.78
CA ALA A 24 -6.13 0.95 -12.88
C ALA A 24 -5.33 1.19 -14.17
N ILE A 25 -6.01 1.32 -15.31
CA ILE A 25 -5.40 1.62 -16.62
C ILE A 25 -4.69 2.97 -16.59
N ASN A 26 -5.32 4.00 -16.02
CA ASN A 26 -4.72 5.32 -15.93
C ASN A 26 -3.47 5.33 -15.04
N VAL A 27 -3.48 4.61 -13.91
CA VAL A 27 -2.30 4.46 -13.05
C VAL A 27 -1.18 3.72 -13.77
N GLU A 28 -1.47 2.62 -14.48
CA GLU A 28 -0.46 1.90 -15.27
C GLU A 28 0.16 2.82 -16.32
N ARG A 29 -0.65 3.54 -17.09
CA ARG A 29 -0.17 4.47 -18.11
C ARG A 29 0.72 5.57 -17.53
N LEU A 30 0.32 6.16 -16.40
CA LEU A 30 1.11 7.20 -15.70
C LEU A 30 2.42 6.67 -15.13
N THR A 31 2.50 5.37 -14.87
CA THR A 31 3.63 4.76 -14.18
C THR A 31 4.44 3.80 -15.05
N ARG A 32 4.21 3.84 -16.37
CA ARG A 32 4.83 2.94 -17.35
C ARG A 32 6.36 3.04 -17.40
N ASP A 33 6.89 4.24 -17.13
CA ASP A 33 8.33 4.48 -17.02
C ASP A 33 8.92 4.08 -15.66
N GLN A 34 8.11 3.47 -14.78
CA GLN A 34 8.49 2.93 -13.50
C GLN A 34 9.18 3.99 -12.63
N SER A 35 10.35 3.67 -12.06
CA SER A 35 11.12 4.55 -11.17
C SER A 35 11.59 5.86 -11.79
N LYS A 36 11.39 6.05 -13.11
CA LYS A 36 11.70 7.33 -13.78
C LYS A 36 10.60 8.39 -13.58
N CYS A 37 9.45 8.03 -13.00
CA CYS A 37 8.38 8.97 -12.66
C CYS A 37 8.10 8.97 -11.15
N LYS A 38 7.68 10.12 -10.61
CA LYS A 38 7.35 10.26 -9.18
C LYS A 38 6.06 9.51 -8.82
N GLU A 39 5.17 9.36 -9.79
CA GLU A 39 3.90 8.66 -9.69
C GLU A 39 4.10 7.19 -9.31
N TRP A 40 5.16 6.55 -9.81
CA TRP A 40 5.49 5.16 -9.46
C TRP A 40 5.71 4.98 -7.96
N PHE A 41 6.47 5.87 -7.32
CA PHE A 41 6.69 5.83 -5.88
C PHE A 41 5.39 6.19 -5.12
N ARG A 42 4.70 7.24 -5.56
CA ARG A 42 3.44 7.69 -4.93
C ARG A 42 2.39 6.59 -4.90
N PHE A 43 2.16 5.92 -6.03
CA PHE A 43 1.14 4.88 -6.08
C PHE A 43 1.58 3.61 -5.35
N ARG A 44 2.88 3.31 -5.23
CA ARG A 44 3.39 2.14 -4.48
C ARG A 44 3.40 2.31 -2.96
N LEU A 45 3.36 3.54 -2.45
CA LEU A 45 3.32 3.84 -1.03
C LEU A 45 2.16 3.11 -0.33
N GLY A 46 2.44 2.49 0.81
CA GLY A 46 1.46 1.76 1.61
C GLY A 46 1.00 0.42 1.01
N ARG A 47 1.56 -0.01 -0.13
CA ARG A 47 1.18 -1.27 -0.78
C ARG A 47 2.24 -2.35 -0.63
N ILE A 48 1.80 -3.57 -0.39
CA ILE A 48 2.64 -4.77 -0.52
C ILE A 48 2.85 -5.02 -2.01
N THR A 49 4.07 -4.81 -2.49
CA THR A 49 4.45 -5.07 -3.88
C THR A 49 5.14 -6.43 -4.00
N ALA A 50 5.17 -6.99 -5.21
CA ALA A 50 5.75 -8.32 -5.46
C ALA A 50 7.19 -8.46 -4.91
N SER A 51 8.02 -7.43 -5.05
CA SER A 51 9.40 -7.41 -4.56
C SER A 51 9.53 -7.42 -3.02
N ILE A 52 8.47 -7.03 -2.30
CA ILE A 52 8.45 -6.93 -0.83
C ILE A 52 7.73 -8.13 -0.19
N MET A 53 6.90 -8.85 -0.95
CA MET A 53 6.04 -9.94 -0.46
C MET A 53 6.79 -10.99 0.38
N LYS A 54 7.97 -11.42 -0.06
CA LYS A 54 8.81 -12.38 0.69
C LYS A 54 9.12 -11.90 2.10
N TYR A 55 9.48 -10.62 2.27
CA TYR A 55 9.86 -10.05 3.56
C TYR A 55 8.66 -9.88 4.48
N VAL A 56 7.50 -9.53 3.92
CA VAL A 56 6.23 -9.43 4.66
C VAL A 56 5.81 -10.80 5.17
N CYS A 57 5.89 -11.84 4.35
CA CYS A 57 5.52 -13.20 4.77
C CYS A 57 6.54 -13.84 5.74
N ALA A 58 7.78 -13.34 5.78
CA ALA A 58 8.82 -13.87 6.64
C ALA A 58 8.89 -13.18 8.02
N THR A 59 8.10 -12.14 8.27
CA THR A 59 8.08 -11.42 9.54
C THR A 59 6.78 -11.63 10.31
N SER A 60 6.78 -11.42 11.63
CA SER A 60 5.55 -11.40 12.43
C SER A 60 4.70 -10.19 12.08
N SER A 61 3.38 -10.36 12.02
CA SER A 61 2.43 -9.24 11.88
C SER A 61 2.25 -8.44 13.17
N GLU A 62 2.56 -9.04 14.33
CA GLU A 62 2.48 -8.38 15.64
C GLU A 62 3.75 -7.57 15.94
N ASN A 63 4.88 -8.02 15.41
CA ASN A 63 6.17 -7.37 15.55
C ASN A 63 6.98 -7.47 14.24
N PRO A 64 6.62 -6.68 13.22
CA PRO A 64 7.29 -6.70 11.93
C PRO A 64 8.72 -6.17 12.01
N ALA A 65 9.59 -6.65 11.13
CA ALA A 65 10.92 -6.08 10.97
C ALA A 65 10.81 -4.63 10.48
N LEU A 66 11.52 -3.70 11.13
CA LEU A 66 11.50 -2.27 10.79
C LEU A 66 11.81 -2.01 9.30
N SER A 67 12.71 -2.79 8.70
CA SER A 67 13.02 -2.70 7.28
C SER A 67 11.82 -3.01 6.37
N THR A 68 10.96 -3.93 6.80
CA THR A 68 9.72 -4.29 6.08
C THR A 68 8.70 -3.17 6.21
N ASP A 69 8.51 -2.62 7.41
CA ASP A 69 7.62 -1.48 7.64
C ASP A 69 8.04 -0.27 6.82
N LEU A 70 9.32 0.07 6.84
CA LEU A 70 9.85 1.17 6.05
C LEU A 70 9.69 0.92 4.55
N ALA A 71 9.91 -0.30 4.07
CA ALA A 71 9.75 -0.60 2.64
C ALA A 71 8.30 -0.45 2.14
N VAL A 72 7.30 -0.65 3.01
CA VAL A 72 5.89 -0.47 2.68
C VAL A 72 5.44 0.98 2.90
N CYS A 73 5.84 1.61 4.00
CA CYS A 73 5.22 2.84 4.51
C CYS A 73 6.08 4.11 4.34
N SER A 74 7.33 4.03 3.89
CA SER A 74 8.17 5.23 3.78
C SER A 74 7.86 6.05 2.53
N THR A 75 7.61 7.34 2.74
CA THR A 75 7.57 8.42 1.74
C THR A 75 8.95 8.80 1.22
#